data_AF-A0AAU2P984-F1
#
_entry.id   AF-A0AAU2P984-F1
#
_cell.length_a   1.000
_cell.length_b   1.000
_cell.length_c   1.000
_cell.angle_alpha   90.00
_cell.angle_beta   90.00
_cell.angle_gamma   90.00
#
_symmetry.space_group_name_H-M   'P 1'
#
loop_
_entity.id
_entity.type
_entity.pdbx_description
1 polymer ?
#
loop_
_entity_poly.entity_id
_entity_poly.type
_entity_poly.pdbx_seq_one_letter_code
_entity_poly.pdbx_strand_id
1 'polypeptide(L)'
;MNATRATRPQAATKPIRWAADAVATMREGARLRLDYSAQSLWRVDRLIEEIRKEGPPYAAVETALRGFGAYGGEVVARCTGAEWWETGGDHWIRTPDGRLWDPIEEARRCYAGDGSLRLLCREATR
;
A
#
# COMPACT_ATOMS: atom_id res chain seq x y z
N MET A 1 -19.84 25.64 -10.28
CA MET A 1 -18.52 25.78 -9.63
C MET A 1 -17.66 24.62 -10.12
N ASN A 2 -16.48 24.94 -10.66
CA ASN A 2 -15.69 24.07 -11.52
C ASN A 2 -15.23 22.79 -10.83
N ALA A 3 -15.62 21.63 -11.38
CA ALA A 3 -14.94 20.36 -11.13
C ALA A 3 -13.55 20.47 -11.76
N THR A 4 -12.56 20.81 -10.93
CA THR A 4 -11.16 20.80 -11.33
C THR A 4 -10.87 19.43 -11.91
N ARG A 5 -10.53 19.40 -13.19
CA ARG A 5 -10.07 18.24 -13.94
C ARG A 5 -8.95 17.58 -13.12
N ALA A 6 -9.28 16.54 -12.37
CA ALA A 6 -8.35 15.83 -11.52
C ALA A 6 -7.26 15.23 -12.42
N THR A 7 -6.06 15.78 -12.32
CA THR A 7 -4.86 15.30 -13.02
C THR A 7 -4.46 13.97 -12.38
N ARG A 8 -5.19 12.93 -12.77
CA ARG A 8 -5.06 11.52 -12.41
C ARG A 8 -3.63 10.93 -12.49
N PRO A 9 -2.60 11.52 -13.16
CA PRO A 9 -1.21 11.06 -13.05
C PRO A 9 -0.40 11.55 -11.83
N GLN A 10 -0.75 12.68 -11.18
CA GLN A 10 0.14 13.28 -10.17
C GLN A 10 0.06 12.57 -8.82
N ALA A 11 -1.16 12.25 -8.36
CA ALA A 11 -1.40 11.59 -7.08
C ALA A 11 -0.75 10.19 -6.99
N ALA A 12 -0.58 9.51 -8.13
CA ALA A 12 0.06 8.19 -8.18
C ALA A 12 1.60 8.25 -8.14
N THR A 13 2.22 9.41 -8.40
CA THR A 13 3.67 9.50 -8.61
C THR A 13 4.47 9.10 -7.37
N LYS A 14 4.08 9.60 -6.18
CA LYS A 14 4.77 9.25 -4.92
C LYS A 14 4.50 7.80 -4.50
N PRO A 15 3.24 7.30 -4.48
CA PRO A 15 2.98 5.90 -4.12
C PRO A 15 3.69 4.90 -5.03
N ILE A 16 3.67 5.10 -6.36
CA ILE A 16 4.35 4.21 -7.30
C ILE A 16 5.85 4.12 -6.97
N ARG A 17 6.49 5.27 -6.66
CA ARG A 17 7.90 5.30 -6.28
C ARG A 17 8.14 4.55 -4.97
N TRP A 18 7.34 4.80 -3.93
CA TRP A 18 7.48 4.10 -2.65
C TRP A 18 7.28 2.59 -2.78
N ALA A 19 6.33 2.16 -3.61
CA ALA A 19 6.12 0.75 -3.92
C ALA A 19 7.34 0.14 -4.62
N ALA A 20 7.90 0.83 -5.61
CA ALA A 20 9.10 0.38 -6.31
C ALA A 20 10.32 0.29 -5.40
N ASP A 21 10.53 1.28 -4.53
CA ASP A 21 11.61 1.30 -3.54
C ASP A 21 11.47 0.12 -2.57
N ALA A 22 10.26 -0.16 -2.08
CA ALA A 22 9.98 -1.32 -1.22
C ALA A 22 10.29 -2.65 -1.92
N VAL A 23 9.90 -2.81 -3.20
CA VAL A 23 10.20 -4.00 -3.99
C VAL A 23 11.71 -4.18 -4.16
N ALA A 24 12.46 -3.10 -4.41
CA ALA A 24 13.91 -3.14 -4.53
C ALA A 24 14.56 -3.61 -3.23
N THR A 25 14.21 -2.99 -2.10
CA THR A 25 14.72 -3.37 -0.77
C THR A 25 14.40 -4.83 -0.43
N MET A 26 13.18 -5.30 -0.70
CA MET A 26 12.80 -6.70 -0.43
C MET A 26 13.53 -7.71 -1.30
N ARG A 27 13.85 -7.33 -2.55
CA ARG A 27 14.63 -8.16 -3.45
C ARG A 27 16.09 -8.29 -2.98
N GLU A 28 16.68 -7.20 -2.49
CA GLU A 28 18.08 -7.16 -2.05
C GLU A 28 18.28 -7.78 -0.66
N GLY A 29 17.37 -7.52 0.28
CA GLY A 29 17.49 -8.01 1.67
C GLY A 29 16.93 -9.41 1.88
N ALA A 30 15.66 -9.65 1.52
CA ALA A 30 14.96 -10.89 1.83
C ALA A 30 14.93 -11.90 0.66
N ARG A 31 15.47 -11.54 -0.51
CA ARG A 31 15.33 -12.28 -1.78
C ARG A 31 13.87 -12.60 -2.13
N LEU A 32 12.94 -11.79 -1.63
CA LEU A 32 11.51 -11.96 -1.85
C LEU A 32 11.13 -11.30 -3.17
N ARG A 33 10.49 -12.07 -4.06
CA ARG A 33 9.96 -11.54 -5.32
C ARG A 33 8.51 -11.11 -5.14
N LEU A 34 8.31 -9.82 -5.18
CA LEU A 34 7.00 -9.16 -5.23
C LEU A 34 6.67 -8.87 -6.69
N ASP A 35 5.51 -9.37 -7.14
CA ASP A 35 5.09 -9.39 -8.55
C ASP A 35 3.82 -8.57 -8.81
N TYR A 36 3.41 -7.76 -7.83
CA TYR A 36 2.18 -6.96 -7.85
C TYR A 36 0.90 -7.78 -8.02
N SER A 37 0.92 -9.07 -7.65
CA SER A 37 -0.30 -9.89 -7.56
C SER A 37 -0.97 -9.78 -6.20
N ALA A 38 -2.29 -10.03 -6.13
CA ALA A 38 -3.00 -10.15 -4.84
C ALA A 38 -2.38 -11.23 -3.92
N GLN A 39 -1.80 -12.29 -4.50
CA GLN A 39 -1.14 -13.37 -3.75
C GLN A 39 0.12 -12.88 -3.03
N SER A 40 0.87 -11.97 -3.64
CA SER A 40 2.09 -11.41 -3.05
C SER A 40 1.84 -10.63 -1.76
N LEU A 41 0.62 -10.12 -1.54
CA LEU A 41 0.24 -9.38 -0.32
C LEU A 41 0.35 -10.24 0.93
N TRP A 42 0.16 -11.55 0.83
CA TRP A 42 0.41 -12.44 1.96
C TRP A 42 1.88 -12.40 2.41
N ARG A 43 2.82 -12.27 1.47
CA ARG A 43 4.26 -12.15 1.80
C ARG A 43 4.56 -10.83 2.50
N VAL A 44 3.87 -9.76 2.09
CA VAL A 44 4.00 -8.44 2.72
C VAL A 44 3.44 -8.45 4.14
N ASP A 45 2.21 -8.96 4.33
CA ASP A 45 1.62 -9.11 5.67
C ASP A 45 2.52 -9.93 6.60
N ARG A 46 3.08 -11.04 6.09
CA ARG A 46 4.04 -11.87 6.84
C ARG A 46 5.30 -11.10 7.21
N LEU A 47 5.87 -10.31 6.30
CA LEU A 47 7.07 -9.52 6.61
C LEU A 47 6.79 -8.46 7.68
N ILE A 48 5.65 -7.75 7.59
CA ILE A 48 5.25 -6.75 8.59
C ILE A 48 5.12 -7.41 9.97
N GLU A 49 4.53 -8.60 10.04
CA GLU A 49 4.41 -9.38 11.28
C GLU A 49 5.78 -9.82 11.82
N GLU A 50 6.72 -10.24 10.97
CA GLU A 50 8.08 -10.57 11.45
C GLU A 50 8.82 -9.33 11.97
N ILE A 51 8.72 -8.18 11.29
CA ILE A 51 9.28 -6.90 11.78
C ILE A 51 8.65 -6.51 13.12
N ARG A 52 7.32 -6.65 13.26
CA ARG A 52 6.60 -6.38 14.50
C ARG A 52 7.13 -7.21 15.68
N LYS A 53 7.44 -8.49 15.45
CA LYS A 53 8.00 -9.37 16.50
C LYS A 53 9.38 -8.95 16.96
N GLU A 54 10.18 -8.33 16.09
CA GLU A 54 11.46 -7.73 16.47
C GLU A 54 11.28 -6.47 17.34
N GLY A 55 10.07 -5.88 17.33
CA GLY A 55 9.68 -4.78 18.22
C GLY A 55 10.39 -3.44 18.02
N PRO A 56 10.77 -3.01 16.79
CA PRO A 56 11.37 -1.70 16.60
C PRO A 56 10.36 -0.58 16.92
N PRO A 57 10.83 0.62 17.34
CA PRO A 57 9.94 1.77 17.47
C PRO A 57 9.35 2.15 16.11
N TYR A 58 8.11 2.64 16.09
CA TYR A 58 7.39 2.95 14.84
C TYR A 58 8.18 3.87 13.90
N ALA A 59 8.87 4.88 14.45
CA ALA A 59 9.68 5.81 13.66
C ALA A 59 10.78 5.11 12.83
N ALA A 60 11.29 3.96 13.28
CA ALA A 60 12.30 3.20 12.55
C ALA A 60 11.70 2.41 11.36
N VAL A 61 10.39 2.13 11.39
CA VAL A 61 9.72 1.32 10.35
C VAL A 61 8.76 2.12 9.48
N GLU A 62 8.46 3.37 9.84
CA GLU A 62 7.48 4.23 9.15
C GLU A 62 7.69 4.27 7.63
N THR A 63 8.93 4.47 7.17
CA THR A 63 9.23 4.53 5.73
C THR A 63 8.99 3.19 5.03
N ALA A 64 9.33 2.08 5.69
CA ALA A 64 9.10 0.73 5.17
C ALA A 64 7.60 0.42 5.09
N LEU A 65 6.84 0.73 6.15
CA LEU A 65 5.39 0.55 6.20
C LEU A 65 4.69 1.39 5.14
N ARG A 66 5.13 2.63 4.90
CA ARG A 66 4.64 3.45 3.78
C ARG A 66 4.89 2.79 2.43
N GLY A 67 6.08 2.21 2.24
CA GLY A 67 6.40 1.44 1.03
C GLY A 67 5.51 0.20 0.85
N PHE A 68 5.26 -0.56 1.92
CA PHE A 68 4.37 -1.72 1.89
C PHE A 68 2.91 -1.35 1.62
N GLY A 69 2.43 -0.28 2.25
CA GLY A 69 1.10 0.26 1.99
C GLY A 69 0.97 0.73 0.54
N ALA A 70 1.96 1.46 0.02
CA ALA A 70 1.96 1.87 -1.38
C ALA A 70 1.96 0.67 -2.35
N TYR A 71 2.74 -0.37 -2.04
CA TYR A 71 2.69 -1.63 -2.80
C TYR A 71 1.30 -2.28 -2.73
N GLY A 72 0.69 -2.32 -1.55
CA GLY A 72 -0.69 -2.80 -1.37
C GLY A 72 -1.70 -2.03 -2.22
N GLY A 73 -1.61 -0.70 -2.22
CA GLY A 73 -2.45 0.15 -3.05
C GLY A 73 -2.26 -0.08 -4.54
N GLU A 74 -1.02 -0.26 -5.00
CA GLU A 74 -0.73 -0.62 -6.41
C GLU A 74 -1.36 -1.96 -6.81
N VAL A 75 -1.34 -2.96 -5.92
CA VAL A 75 -2.02 -4.23 -6.19
C VAL A 75 -3.53 -4.03 -6.31
N VAL A 76 -4.15 -3.23 -5.43
CA VAL A 76 -5.58 -2.92 -5.52
C VAL A 76 -5.92 -2.19 -6.81
N ALA A 77 -5.15 -1.15 -7.15
CA ALA A 77 -5.31 -0.39 -8.39
C ALA A 77 -5.29 -1.32 -9.62
N ARG A 78 -4.36 -2.27 -9.68
CA ARG A 78 -4.26 -3.24 -10.77
C ARG A 78 -5.40 -4.26 -10.78
N CYS A 79 -5.85 -4.72 -9.62
CA CYS A 79 -6.92 -5.72 -9.52
C CYS A 79 -8.32 -5.15 -9.82
N THR A 80 -8.54 -3.86 -9.55
CA THR A 80 -9.89 -3.25 -9.58
C THR A 80 -10.04 -2.13 -10.60
N GLY A 81 -8.95 -1.64 -11.18
CA GLY A 81 -8.95 -0.38 -11.94
C GLY A 81 -9.08 0.86 -11.05
N ALA A 82 -8.85 0.74 -9.74
CA ALA A 82 -8.87 1.86 -8.81
C ALA A 82 -7.75 2.87 -9.10
N GLU A 83 -7.96 4.09 -8.62
CA GLU A 83 -7.08 5.22 -8.88
C GLU A 83 -6.50 5.78 -7.58
N TRP A 84 -5.25 6.24 -7.64
CA TRP A 84 -4.65 7.00 -6.54
C TRP A 84 -5.21 8.41 -6.47
N TRP A 85 -5.54 8.83 -5.26
CA TRP A 85 -6.01 10.16 -4.90
C TRP A 85 -5.11 10.74 -3.81
N GLU A 86 -4.76 12.02 -3.92
CA GLU A 86 -3.98 12.74 -2.91
C GLU A 86 -4.84 13.87 -2.36
N THR A 87 -4.99 13.92 -1.04
CA THR A 87 -5.65 15.02 -0.33
C THR A 87 -4.91 15.31 0.96
N GLY A 88 -4.52 16.55 1.19
CA GLY A 88 -3.79 16.92 2.42
C GLY A 88 -2.41 16.26 2.60
N GLY A 89 -1.87 15.61 1.57
CA GLY A 89 -0.64 14.80 1.65
C GLY A 89 -0.87 13.31 1.93
N ASP A 90 -2.11 12.92 2.24
CA ASP A 90 -2.53 11.54 2.38
C ASP A 90 -2.82 10.92 1.01
N HIS A 91 -2.54 9.61 0.88
CA HIS A 91 -2.68 8.89 -0.39
C HIS A 91 -3.70 7.77 -0.25
N TRP A 92 -4.74 7.85 -1.06
CA TRP A 92 -5.91 6.97 -1.01
C TRP A 92 -6.05 6.21 -2.31
N ILE A 93 -6.63 5.02 -2.24
CA ILE A 93 -7.13 4.28 -3.39
C ILE A 93 -8.63 4.51 -3.50
N ARG A 94 -9.09 5.02 -4.64
CA ARG A 94 -10.51 5.14 -4.96
C ARG A 94 -10.93 4.04 -5.94
N THR A 95 -11.70 3.08 -5.46
CA THR A 95 -12.25 2.00 -6.30
C THR A 95 -13.36 2.51 -7.22
N PRO A 96 -13.70 1.79 -8.31
CA PRO A 96 -14.70 2.25 -9.29
C PRO A 96 -16.11 2.49 -8.70
N ASP A 97 -16.46 1.76 -7.65
CA ASP A 97 -17.68 1.95 -6.86
C ASP A 97 -17.67 3.24 -5.99
N GLY A 98 -16.55 3.97 -5.99
CA GLY A 98 -16.37 5.25 -5.33
C GLY A 98 -15.85 5.16 -3.89
N ARG A 99 -15.67 3.97 -3.33
CA ARG A 99 -15.11 3.80 -1.98
C ARG A 99 -13.65 4.22 -1.94
N LEU A 100 -13.25 4.76 -0.79
CA LEU A 100 -11.87 5.17 -0.51
C LEU A 100 -11.22 4.19 0.45
N TRP A 101 -9.97 3.87 0.18
CA TRP A 101 -9.16 2.95 0.97
C TRP A 101 -7.82 3.61 1.28
N ASP A 102 -7.36 3.49 2.52
CA ASP A 102 -6.03 3.97 2.93
C ASP A 102 -5.10 2.77 3.11
N PRO A 103 -4.32 2.40 2.08
CA PRO A 103 -3.42 1.27 2.20
C PRO A 103 -2.18 1.59 3.05
N ILE A 104 -1.83 2.86 3.25
CA ILE A 104 -0.71 3.26 4.11
C ILE A 104 -1.10 3.08 5.58
N GLU A 105 -2.28 3.56 5.97
CA GLU A 105 -2.84 3.30 7.30
C GLU A 105 -3.07 1.81 7.51
N GLU A 106 -3.53 1.06 6.51
CA GLU A 106 -3.70 -0.40 6.66
C GLU A 106 -2.37 -1.13 6.92
N ALA A 107 -1.26 -0.71 6.30
CA ALA A 107 0.07 -1.25 6.61
C ALA A 107 0.49 -0.91 8.05
N ARG A 108 0.16 0.29 8.55
CA ARG A 108 0.36 0.66 9.96
C ARG A 108 -0.50 -0.19 10.90
N ARG A 109 -1.76 -0.45 10.57
CA ARG A 109 -2.64 -1.34 11.34
C ARG A 109 -2.12 -2.78 11.33
N CYS A 110 -1.60 -3.25 10.20
CA CYS A 110 -0.94 -4.55 10.11
C CYS A 110 0.24 -4.65 11.08
N TYR A 111 1.08 -3.60 11.16
CA TYR A 111 2.17 -3.52 12.14
C TYR A 111 1.69 -3.48 13.60
N ALA A 112 0.54 -2.87 13.87
CA ALA A 112 -0.09 -2.90 15.20
C ALA A 112 -0.68 -4.28 15.55
N GLY A 113 -0.95 -5.13 14.56
CA GLY A 113 -1.57 -6.45 14.71
C GLY A 113 -3.07 -6.49 14.38
N ASP A 114 -3.63 -5.39 13.87
CA ASP A 114 -5.08 -5.19 13.66
C ASP A 114 -5.44 -4.89 12.19
N GLY A 115 -4.57 -5.26 11.25
CA GLY A 115 -4.73 -4.98 9.82
C GLY A 115 -4.11 -6.05 8.91
N SER A 116 -4.49 -6.02 7.64
CA SER A 116 -3.94 -6.89 6.59
C SER A 116 -4.17 -6.28 5.22
N LEU A 117 -3.09 -6.06 4.48
CA LEU A 117 -3.15 -5.55 3.11
C LEU A 117 -3.87 -6.55 2.19
N ARG A 118 -3.72 -7.86 2.44
CA ARG A 118 -4.46 -8.90 1.73
C ARG A 118 -5.96 -8.80 1.99
N LEU A 119 -6.38 -8.55 3.23
CA LEU A 119 -7.80 -8.38 3.55
C LEU A 119 -8.37 -7.11 2.93
N LEU A 120 -7.67 -5.98 3.03
CA LEU A 120 -8.04 -4.74 2.35
C LEU A 120 -8.21 -4.98 0.84
N CYS A 121 -7.24 -5.64 0.19
CA CYS A 121 -7.34 -5.92 -1.24
C CYS A 121 -8.52 -6.83 -1.58
N ARG A 122 -8.81 -7.84 -0.75
CA ARG A 122 -9.96 -8.73 -0.91
C ARG A 122 -11.29 -7.99 -0.76
N GLU A 123 -11.35 -6.99 0.12
CA GLU A 123 -12.56 -6.20 0.33
C GLU A 123 -12.77 -5.15 -0.75
N ALA A 124 -11.69 -4.57 -1.27
CA ALA A 124 -11.71 -3.62 -2.38
C ALA A 124 -12.04 -4.28 -3.74
N THR A 125 -11.92 -5.61 -3.84
CA THR A 125 -12.22 -6.39 -5.07
C THR A 125 -13.63 -6.99 -5.10
N ARG A 126 -14.44 -6.77 -4.06
CA ARG A 126 -15.84 -7.20 -4.01
C ARG A 126 -16.77 -6.15 -4.56
#